data_AF-A0A662X8C6-F1
#
_entry.id   AF-A0A662X8C6-F1
#
_cell.length_a   1.000
_cell.length_b   1.000
_cell.length_c   1.000
_cell.angle_alpha   90.00
_cell.angle_beta   90.00
_cell.angle_gamma   90.00
#
_symmetry.space_group_name_H-M   'P 1'
#
loop_
_entity.id
_entity.type
_entity.pdbx_description
1 polymer ?
#
loop_
_entity_poly.entity_id
_entity_poly.type
_entity_poly.pdbx_seq_one_letter_code
_entity_poly.pdbx_strand_id
1 'polypeptide(L)'
;ALFAMTATISRASASLTAGIASAEHEKKLTTLYCELTAAKIQSLLGGIKAAVKHDDQLRDIANEVLKAEKYIPSHATGIDC
;
A
#
# COMPACT_ATOMS: atom_id res chain seq x y z
N ALA A 1 4.48 -2.84 -6.59
CA ALA A 1 4.49 -1.42 -6.98
C ALA A 1 5.75 -1.07 -7.77
N LEU A 2 6.95 -1.12 -7.16
CA LEU A 2 8.23 -0.86 -7.85
C LEU A 2 8.45 -1.74 -9.09
N PHE A 3 8.21 -3.05 -8.98
CA PHE A 3 8.34 -3.99 -10.10
C PHE A 3 7.44 -3.63 -11.29
N ALA A 4 6.21 -3.16 -11.02
CA ALA A 4 5.30 -2.77 -12.09
C ALA A 4 5.78 -1.48 -12.79
N MET A 5 6.30 -0.50 -12.04
CA MET A 5 6.90 0.71 -12.62
C MET A 5 8.10 0.37 -13.52
N THR A 6 9.00 -0.51 -13.07
CA THR A 6 10.16 -0.89 -13.88
C THR A 6 9.76 -1.68 -15.12
N ALA A 7 8.74 -2.54 -15.02
CA ALA A 7 8.20 -3.27 -16.16
C ALA A 7 7.59 -2.31 -17.21
N THR A 8 6.80 -1.32 -16.80
CA THR A 8 6.21 -0.34 -17.73
C THR A 8 7.26 0.59 -18.34
N ILE A 9 8.27 1.02 -17.55
CA ILE A 9 9.40 1.80 -18.06
C ILE A 9 10.18 1.00 -19.11
N SER A 10 10.48 -0.27 -18.82
CA SER A 10 11.20 -1.16 -19.75
C SER A 10 10.43 -1.30 -21.07
N ARG A 11 9.13 -1.60 -20.99
CA ARG A 11 8.25 -1.72 -22.15
C ARG A 11 8.16 -0.44 -22.98
N ALA A 12 7.90 0.70 -22.34
CA ALA A 12 7.77 1.98 -23.05
C ALA A 12 9.11 2.40 -23.68
N SER A 13 10.23 2.14 -23.01
CA SER A 13 11.57 2.40 -23.54
C SER A 13 11.87 1.53 -24.76
N ALA A 14 11.58 0.23 -24.69
CA ALA A 14 11.74 -0.69 -25.82
C ALA A 14 10.86 -0.28 -27.01
N SER A 15 9.63 0.16 -26.73
CA SER A 15 8.69 0.66 -27.74
C SER A 15 9.19 1.93 -28.44
N LEU A 16 9.75 2.86 -27.68
CA LEU A 16 10.36 4.08 -28.23
C LEU A 16 11.57 3.74 -29.12
N THR A 17 12.44 2.83 -28.66
CA THR A 17 13.60 2.37 -29.44
C THR A 17 13.19 1.65 -30.73
N ALA A 18 12.11 0.85 -30.68
CA ALA A 18 11.59 0.13 -31.84
C ALA A 18 10.77 1.01 -32.81
N GLY A 19 10.49 2.27 -32.45
CA GLY A 19 9.74 3.21 -33.30
C GLY A 19 8.29 2.79 -33.55
N ILE A 20 7.66 2.03 -32.65
CA ILE A 20 6.28 1.59 -32.84
C ILE A 20 5.29 2.75 -32.71
N ALA A 21 4.21 2.72 -33.49
CA ALA A 21 3.23 3.81 -33.56
C ALA A 21 2.59 4.16 -32.19
N SER A 22 2.50 3.19 -31.27
CA SER A 22 1.96 3.38 -29.92
C SER A 22 2.97 3.94 -28.91
N ALA A 23 4.25 4.07 -29.25
CA ALA A 23 5.32 4.35 -28.28
C ALA A 23 5.11 5.65 -27.49
N GLU A 24 4.66 6.72 -28.15
CA GLU A 24 4.36 7.99 -27.49
C GLU A 24 3.15 7.90 -26.53
N HIS A 25 2.17 7.05 -26.85
CA HIS A 25 1.05 6.80 -25.94
C HIS A 25 1.49 5.96 -24.74
N GLU A 26 2.31 4.92 -24.97
CA GLU A 26 2.88 4.08 -23.91
C GLU A 26 3.78 4.87 -22.96
N LYS A 27 4.52 5.84 -23.49
CA LYS A 27 5.28 6.82 -22.68
C LYS A 27 4.36 7.62 -21.77
N LYS A 28 3.29 8.22 -22.30
CA LYS A 28 2.33 9.01 -21.49
C LYS A 28 1.68 8.16 -20.39
N LEU A 29 1.25 6.94 -20.72
CA LEU A 29 0.67 6.00 -19.76
C LEU A 29 1.67 5.67 -18.65
N THR A 30 2.91 5.37 -19.04
CA THR A 30 3.97 5.00 -18.10
C THR A 30 4.33 6.16 -17.18
N THR A 31 4.44 7.38 -17.69
CA THR A 31 4.71 8.59 -16.89
C THR A 31 3.63 8.78 -15.82
N LEU A 32 2.36 8.80 -16.22
CA LEU A 32 1.25 8.96 -15.27
C LEU A 32 1.21 7.84 -14.22
N TYR A 33 1.41 6.60 -14.66
CA TYR A 33 1.46 5.45 -13.75
C TYR A 33 2.58 5.58 -12.72
N CYS A 34 3.77 5.99 -13.16
CA CYS A 34 4.93 6.17 -12.29
C CYS A 34 4.72 7.30 -11.28
N GLU A 35 4.12 8.43 -11.66
CA GLU A 35 3.81 9.54 -10.75
C GLU A 35 2.87 9.10 -9.62
N LEU A 36 1.74 8.47 -9.98
CA LEU A 36 0.77 7.99 -9.00
C LEU A 36 1.36 6.92 -8.08
N THR A 37 2.15 6.00 -8.64
CA THR A 37 2.74 4.90 -7.88
C THR A 37 3.86 5.40 -6.97
N ALA A 38 4.64 6.39 -7.39
CA ALA A 38 5.67 7.02 -6.54
C ALA A 38 5.04 7.68 -5.31
N ALA A 39 3.97 8.47 -5.49
CA ALA A 39 3.23 9.07 -4.38
C ALA A 39 2.69 8.00 -3.41
N LYS A 40 2.12 6.92 -3.94
CA LYS A 40 1.64 5.78 -3.13
C LYS A 40 2.77 5.12 -2.34
N ILE A 41 3.92 4.87 -2.95
CA ILE A 41 5.09 4.26 -2.28
C ILE A 41 5.57 5.16 -1.14
N GLN A 42 5.67 6.48 -1.37
CA GLN A 42 6.09 7.42 -0.33
C GLN A 42 5.11 7.44 0.85
N SER A 43 3.80 7.45 0.57
CA SER A 43 2.78 7.37 1.63
C SER A 43 2.89 6.08 2.46
N LEU A 44 3.06 4.93 1.79
CA LEU A 44 3.20 3.64 2.48
C LEU A 44 4.48 3.57 3.32
N LEU A 45 5.61 4.02 2.77
CA LEU A 45 6.88 4.07 3.51
C LEU A 45 6.81 5.03 4.70
N GLY A 46 6.14 6.17 4.54
CA GLY A 46 5.86 7.09 5.63
C GLY A 46 5.03 6.44 6.74
N GLY A 47 3.98 5.71 6.36
CA GLY A 47 3.16 4.93 7.28
C GLY A 47 3.96 3.89 8.06
N ILE A 48 4.76 3.07 7.36
CA ILE A 48 5.62 2.04 7.99
C ILE A 48 6.60 2.68 8.98
N LYS A 49 7.25 3.79 8.63
CA LYS A 49 8.20 4.46 9.53
C LYS A 49 7.52 5.04 10.78
N ALA A 50 6.27 5.47 10.67
CA ALA A 50 5.50 6.03 11.78
C ALA A 50 4.73 4.97 12.59
N ALA A 51 4.67 3.73 12.12
CA ALA A 51 3.78 2.69 12.66
C ALA A 51 4.21 2.10 14.01
N VAL A 52 5.40 2.41 14.54
CA VAL A 52 5.93 1.78 15.77
C VAL A 52 4.91 1.82 16.92
N LYS A 53 4.32 3.00 17.19
CA LYS A 53 3.31 3.13 18.26
C LYS A 53 2.02 2.37 17.96
N HIS A 54 1.63 2.29 16.69
CA HIS A 54 0.42 1.59 16.27
C HIS A 54 0.59 0.07 16.38
N ASP A 55 1.76 -0.46 16.01
CA ASP A 55 2.08 -1.89 16.11
C ASP A 55 2.17 -2.33 17.58
N ASP A 56 2.75 -1.49 18.45
CA ASP A 56 2.76 -1.74 19.90
C ASP A 56 1.33 -1.78 20.46
N GLN A 57 0.46 -0.82 20.08
CA GLN A 57 -0.94 -0.81 20.49
C GLN A 57 -1.72 -2.03 19.99
N LEU A 58 -1.51 -2.44 18.74
CA LEU A 58 -2.13 -3.65 18.19
C LEU A 58 -1.72 -4.90 18.97
N ARG A 59 -0.44 -5.00 19.31
CA ARG A 59 0.09 -6.11 20.11
C ARG A 59 -0.54 -6.12 21.51
N ASP A 60 -0.65 -4.97 22.15
CA ASP A 60 -1.22 -4.86 23.50
C ASP A 60 -2.70 -5.27 23.50
N ILE A 61 -3.50 -4.77 22.56
CA ILE A 61 -4.90 -5.16 22.38
C ILE A 61 -5.01 -6.68 22.14
N ALA A 62 -4.18 -7.24 21.25
CA ALA A 62 -4.18 -8.67 20.97
C ALA A 62 -3.84 -9.50 22.22
N ASN A 63 -2.86 -9.08 23.02
CA ASN A 63 -2.51 -9.74 24.27
C ASN A 63 -3.66 -9.73 25.28
N GLU A 64 -4.37 -8.61 25.40
CA GLU A 64 -5.53 -8.51 26.28
C GLU A 64 -6.64 -9.46 25.83
N VAL A 65 -6.98 -9.47 24.53
CA VAL A 65 -8.03 -10.32 23.96
C VAL A 65 -7.67 -11.80 24.11
N LEU A 66 -6.42 -12.18 23.83
CA LEU A 66 -5.95 -13.55 24.00
C LEU A 66 -5.98 -13.99 25.47
N LYS A 67 -5.63 -13.10 26.41
CA LYS A 67 -5.69 -13.40 27.85
C LYS A 67 -7.13 -13.56 28.35
N ALA A 68 -8.07 -12.80 27.79
CA ALA A 68 -9.48 -12.90 28.14
C ALA A 68 -10.20 -14.06 27.43
N GLU A 69 -9.61 -14.60 26.35
CA GLU A 69 -10.20 -15.58 25.42
C GLU A 69 -11.57 -15.16 24.84
N LYS A 70 -11.89 -13.86 24.91
CA LYS A 70 -13.14 -13.28 24.44
C LYS A 70 -12.95 -11.81 24.05
N TYR A 71 -13.90 -11.29 23.29
CA TYR A 71 -13.99 -9.85 23.07
C TYR A 71 -14.24 -9.15 24.42
N ILE A 72 -13.39 -8.16 24.73
CA ILE A 72 -13.36 -7.53 26.06
C ILE A 72 -14.45 -6.47 26.24
N PRO A 73 -14.69 -5.56 25.27
CA PRO A 73 -15.73 -4.54 25.45
C PRO A 73 -17.11 -5.16 25.54
N SER A 74 -17.86 -4.78 26.57
CA SER A 74 -19.28 -5.11 26.69
C SER A 74 -20.13 -4.17 25.83
N HIS A 75 -21.32 -4.65 25.46
CA HIS A 75 -22.28 -3.83 24.72
C HIS A 75 -22.60 -2.55 25.52
N ALA A 76 -22.72 -1.39 24.86
CA ALA A 76 -22.89 -0.09 25.52
C ALA A 76 -24.14 0.02 26.41
N THR A 77 -25.12 -0.87 26.24
CA THR A 77 -26.33 -0.96 27.06
C THR A 77 -26.19 -1.92 28.25
N GLY A 78 -25.04 -2.58 28.41
CA GLY A 78 -24.77 -3.53 29.51
C GLY A 78 -25.51 -4.87 29.41
N ILE A 79 -26.10 -5.19 28.26
CA ILE A 79 -26.80 -6.45 28.02
C ILE A 79 -25.82 -7.38 27.29
N ASP A 80 -25.30 -8.39 27.97
CA ASP A 80 -24.52 -9.47 27.36
C ASP A 80 -25.49 -10.44 26.67
N CYS A 81 -25.36 -10.59 25.35
CA CYS A 81 -26.16 -11.50 24.52
C CYS A 81 -25.72 -12.95 24.67
#